data_AF-A1SL96-F1
#
_entry.id   AF-A1SL96-F1
#
_cell.length_a   1.000
_cell.length_b   1.000
_cell.length_c   1.000
_cell.angle_alpha   90.00
_cell.angle_beta   90.00
_cell.angle_gamma   90.00
#
_symmetry.space_group_name_H-M   'P 1'
#
loop_
_entity.id
_entity.type
_entity.pdbx_description
1 polymer ?
#
loop_
_entity_poly.entity_id
_entity_poly.type
_entity_poly.pdbx_seq_one_letter_code
_entity_poly.pdbx_strand_id
1 'polypeptide(L)'
;MSEQRPVAVTGAIWVLVAVVVTSGVTALLTLVFGDELDASWAADRTDLGSVEPPAFAPVAITMFVVVAVLAIILLLFLGQGHNWARVLLSALVVMMAIATLASLRADPPTLFLVLSVVALSLDLTAAVLLWHPDTRAFTRALPESAPPR
;
A
#
# COMPACT_ATOMS: atom_id res chain seq x y z
N MET A 1 20.78 -10.21 23.45
CA MET A 1 20.78 -11.28 22.43
C MET A 1 19.96 -10.77 21.26
N SER A 2 20.61 -10.34 20.18
CA SER A 2 19.93 -9.90 18.97
C SER A 2 19.34 -11.13 18.28
N GLU A 3 18.05 -11.40 18.50
CA GLU A 3 17.33 -12.41 17.71
C GLU A 3 17.54 -12.07 16.24
N GLN A 4 18.21 -12.98 15.53
CA GLN A 4 18.59 -12.76 14.15
C GLN A 4 17.31 -12.85 13.31
N ARG A 5 16.78 -11.68 12.92
CA ARG A 5 15.55 -11.61 12.12
C ARG A 5 15.73 -12.44 10.84
N PRO A 6 14.81 -13.36 10.52
CA PRO A 6 14.90 -14.16 9.30
C PRO A 6 15.01 -13.27 8.06
N VAL A 7 15.80 -13.69 7.07
CA VAL A 7 15.99 -12.94 5.81
C VAL A 7 14.66 -12.63 5.13
N ALA A 8 13.69 -13.55 5.22
CA ALA A 8 12.33 -13.36 4.72
C ALA A 8 11.58 -12.19 5.40
N VAL A 9 11.77 -11.98 6.70
CA VAL A 9 11.13 -10.87 7.45
C VAL A 9 11.75 -9.53 7.04
N THR A 10 13.08 -9.49 6.93
CA THR A 10 13.80 -8.30 6.44
C THR A 10 13.39 -7.97 5.00
N GLY A 11 13.28 -8.98 4.14
CA GLY A 11 12.78 -8.84 2.77
C GLY A 11 11.35 -8.32 2.73
N ALA A 12 10.44 -8.86 3.55
CA ALA A 12 9.05 -8.40 3.65
C ALA A 12 8.97 -6.92 4.04
N ILE A 13 9.78 -6.49 5.01
CA ILE A 13 9.84 -5.09 5.45
C ILE A 13 10.29 -4.18 4.30
N TRP A 14 11.36 -4.54 3.58
CA TRP A 14 11.85 -3.73 2.47
C TRP A 14 10.86 -3.66 1.30
N VAL A 15 10.20 -4.76 0.96
CA VAL A 15 9.16 -4.77 -0.09
C VAL A 15 7.96 -3.91 0.33
N LEU A 16 7.51 -3.99 1.59
CA LEU A 16 6.43 -3.14 2.09
C LEU A 16 6.82 -1.66 2.13
N VAL A 17 8.07 -1.34 2.46
CA VAL A 17 8.60 0.03 2.33
C VAL A 17 8.56 0.48 0.87
N ALA A 18 8.96 -0.38 -0.07
CA ALA A 18 8.89 -0.09 -1.49
C ALA A 18 7.45 0.14 -1.97
N VAL A 19 6.46 -0.62 -1.48
CA VAL A 19 5.03 -0.39 -1.74
C VAL A 19 4.61 1.00 -1.28
N VAL A 20 4.97 1.40 -0.04
CA VAL A 20 4.62 2.71 0.52
C VAL A 20 5.29 3.84 -0.26
N VAL A 21 6.57 3.71 -0.60
CA VAL A 21 7.30 4.71 -1.38
C VAL A 21 6.71 4.84 -2.78
N THR A 22 6.44 3.73 -3.47
CA THR A 22 5.85 3.73 -4.80
C THR A 22 4.47 4.38 -4.78
N SER A 23 3.64 4.05 -3.79
CA SER A 23 2.33 4.67 -3.59
C SER A 23 2.44 6.18 -3.35
N GLY A 24 3.46 6.62 -2.61
CA GLY A 24 3.70 8.04 -2.36
C GLY A 24 4.18 8.80 -3.59
N VAL A 25 5.04 8.18 -4.40
CA VAL A 25 5.46 8.73 -5.70
C VAL A 25 4.25 8.86 -6.62
N THR A 26 3.40 7.84 -6.72
CA THR A 26 2.17 7.90 -7.51
C THR A 26 1.25 9.03 -7.02
N ALA A 27 1.04 9.16 -5.71
CA ALA A 27 0.23 10.24 -5.14
C ALA A 27 0.81 11.63 -5.44
N LEU A 28 2.13 11.81 -5.36
CA LEU A 28 2.80 13.07 -5.73
C LEU A 28 2.67 13.38 -7.22
N LEU A 29 2.81 12.37 -8.08
CA LEU A 29 2.63 12.53 -9.52
C LEU A 29 1.19 12.91 -9.87
N THR A 30 0.19 12.38 -9.15
CA THR A 30 -1.21 12.84 -9.28
C THR A 30 -1.37 14.34 -8.98
N LEU A 31 -0.53 14.93 -8.13
CA LEU A 31 -0.55 16.38 -7.87
C LEU A 31 0.12 17.18 -8.98
N VAL A 32 1.29 16.72 -9.42
CA VAL A 32 2.07 17.42 -10.45
C VAL A 32 1.35 17.39 -11.80
N PHE A 33 0.71 16.27 -12.12
CA PHE A 33 -0.05 16.07 -13.35
C PHE A 33 -1.56 16.25 -13.15
N GLY A 34 -1.99 16.87 -12.04
CA GLY A 34 -3.41 17.05 -11.70
C GLY A 34 -4.19 17.73 -12.82
N ASP A 35 -3.62 18.77 -13.43
CA ASP A 35 -4.26 19.51 -14.52
C ASP A 35 -4.43 18.65 -15.80
N GLU A 36 -3.48 17.75 -16.09
CA GLU A 36 -3.57 16.82 -17.24
C GLU A 36 -4.56 15.68 -16.97
N LEU A 37 -4.61 15.20 -15.72
CA LEU A 37 -5.60 14.23 -15.25
C LEU A 37 -7.01 14.79 -15.34
N ASP A 38 -7.22 16.02 -14.88
CA ASP A 38 -8.51 16.71 -14.97
C ASP A 38 -8.91 16.97 -16.43
N ALA A 39 -7.95 17.33 -17.30
CA ALA A 39 -8.19 17.49 -18.73
C ALA A 39 -8.59 16.16 -19.42
N SER A 40 -7.95 15.04 -19.06
CA SER A 40 -8.29 13.71 -19.58
C SER A 40 -9.67 13.22 -19.09
N TRP A 41 -10.02 13.53 -17.84
CA TRP A 41 -11.33 13.24 -17.25
C TRP A 41 -12.45 14.09 -17.83
N ALA A 42 -12.17 15.33 -18.22
CA ALA A 42 -13.12 16.24 -18.85
C ALA A 42 -13.36 15.90 -20.32
N ALA A 43 -12.33 15.42 -21.04
CA ALA A 43 -12.44 15.03 -22.45
C ALA A 43 -13.43 13.87 -22.67
N ASP A 44 -13.59 12.99 -21.69
CA ASP A 44 -14.52 11.85 -21.72
C ASP A 44 -15.97 12.22 -21.29
N ARG A 45 -16.20 13.44 -20.79
CA ARG A 45 -17.50 13.90 -20.24
C ARG A 45 -18.05 15.18 -20.87
N THR A 46 -18.05 15.27 -22.20
CA THR A 46 -18.58 16.43 -22.95
C THR A 46 -20.06 16.77 -22.70
N ASP A 47 -20.81 15.95 -21.95
CA ASP A 47 -22.28 16.07 -21.77
C ASP A 47 -22.74 16.56 -20.38
N LEU A 48 -21.82 16.83 -19.44
CA LEU A 48 -22.17 17.30 -18.08
C LEU A 48 -21.64 18.72 -17.85
N GLY A 49 -22.49 19.70 -18.16
CA GLY A 49 -22.18 21.12 -17.99
C GLY A 49 -21.72 21.48 -16.58
N SER A 50 -20.65 22.30 -16.52
CA SER A 50 -20.30 23.22 -15.43
C SER A 50 -20.30 22.69 -14.00
N VAL A 51 -20.00 21.42 -13.77
CA VAL A 51 -19.70 20.94 -12.41
C VAL A 51 -18.20 21.06 -12.22
N GLU A 52 -17.78 22.04 -11.41
CA GLU A 52 -16.40 22.16 -10.93
C GLU A 52 -15.95 20.78 -10.39
N PRO A 53 -14.88 20.17 -10.93
CA PRO A 53 -14.39 18.91 -10.41
C PRO A 53 -14.12 19.06 -8.90
N PRO A 54 -14.70 18.21 -8.03
CA PRO A 54 -14.38 18.23 -6.61
C PRO A 54 -12.86 18.18 -6.42
N ALA A 55 -12.32 18.92 -5.45
CA ALA A 55 -10.90 18.84 -5.11
C ALA A 55 -10.57 17.45 -4.53
N PHE A 56 -10.35 16.47 -5.42
CA PHE A 56 -10.05 15.08 -5.08
C PHE A 56 -8.62 14.91 -4.57
N ALA A 57 -7.71 15.77 -5.03
CA ALA A 57 -6.28 15.69 -4.71
C ALA A 57 -5.99 15.81 -3.20
N PRO A 58 -6.49 16.81 -2.44
CA PRO A 58 -6.23 16.90 -0.99
C PRO A 58 -6.73 15.68 -0.19
N VAL A 59 -7.87 15.12 -0.59
CA VAL A 59 -8.44 13.92 0.06
C VAL A 59 -7.56 12.70 -0.20
N ALA A 60 -7.12 12.52 -1.45
CA ALA A 60 -6.22 11.44 -1.84
C ALA A 60 -4.88 11.50 -1.09
N ILE A 61 -4.28 12.69 -0.95
CA ILE A 61 -3.04 12.89 -0.16
C ILE A 61 -3.28 12.49 1.29
N THR A 62 -4.34 13.01 1.90
CA THR A 62 -4.62 12.77 3.33
C THR A 62 -4.81 11.28 3.58
N MET A 63 -5.57 10.61 2.71
CA MET A 63 -5.76 9.17 2.76
C MET A 63 -4.43 8.42 2.60
N PHE A 64 -3.59 8.81 1.63
CA PHE A 64 -2.26 8.22 1.43
C PHE A 64 -1.40 8.37 2.69
N VAL A 65 -1.33 9.57 3.28
CA VAL A 65 -0.53 9.82 4.50
C VAL A 65 -1.01 8.95 5.65
N VAL A 66 -2.33 8.86 5.88
CA VAL A 66 -2.90 8.01 6.93
C VAL A 66 -2.54 6.55 6.70
N VAL A 67 -2.69 6.05 5.48
CA VAL A 67 -2.37 4.66 5.12
C VAL A 67 -0.87 4.38 5.24
N ALA A 68 -0.01 5.31 4.82
CA ALA A 68 1.44 5.18 4.93
C ALA A 68 1.90 5.13 6.39
N VAL A 69 1.38 6.03 7.24
CA VAL A 69 1.67 6.03 8.68
C VAL A 69 1.18 4.73 9.33
N LEU A 70 -0.02 4.28 8.99
CA LEU A 70 -0.55 3.00 9.48
C LEU A 70 0.34 1.83 9.06
N ALA A 71 0.76 1.77 7.80
CA ALA A 71 1.65 0.73 7.29
C ALA A 71 3.00 0.73 8.04
N ILE A 72 3.58 1.90 8.29
CA ILE A 72 4.83 2.04 9.08
C ILE A 72 4.64 1.50 10.49
N ILE A 73 3.55 1.87 11.18
CA ILE A 73 3.27 1.40 12.53
C ILE A 73 3.14 -0.13 12.54
N LEU A 74 2.36 -0.70 11.62
CA LEU A 74 2.19 -2.14 11.51
C LEU A 74 3.51 -2.87 11.16
N LEU A 75 4.37 -2.26 10.36
CA LEU A 75 5.72 -2.78 10.06
C LEU A 75 6.59 -2.87 11.31
N LEU A 76 6.54 -1.85 12.18
CA LEU A 76 7.23 -1.88 13.47
C LEU A 76 6.72 -3.05 14.34
N PHE A 77 5.40 -3.24 14.42
CA PHE A 77 4.81 -4.36 15.16
C PHE A 77 5.14 -5.73 14.55
N LEU A 78 5.17 -5.84 13.22
CA LEU A 78 5.61 -7.04 12.52
C LEU A 78 7.07 -7.36 12.85
N GLY A 79 7.94 -6.35 12.89
CA GLY A 79 9.35 -6.50 13.29
C GLY A 79 9.54 -6.95 14.74
N GLN A 80 8.50 -6.82 15.58
CA GLN A 80 8.44 -7.35 16.94
C GLN A 80 7.74 -8.72 17.02
N GLY A 81 7.38 -9.35 15.90
CA GLY A 81 6.80 -10.70 15.87
C GLY A 81 5.29 -10.78 16.12
N HIS A 82 4.54 -9.67 16.04
CA HIS A 82 3.10 -9.71 16.28
C HIS A 82 2.32 -10.28 15.08
N ASN A 83 1.65 -11.42 15.25
CA ASN A 83 0.84 -12.04 14.19
C ASN A 83 -0.36 -11.18 13.75
N TRP A 84 -0.96 -10.40 14.66
CA TRP A 84 -2.07 -9.50 14.29
C TRP A 84 -1.63 -8.41 13.31
N ALA A 85 -0.40 -7.91 13.44
CA ALA A 85 0.16 -6.92 12.52
C ALA A 85 0.36 -7.51 11.12
N ARG A 86 0.76 -8.79 11.03
CA ARG A 86 0.86 -9.53 9.75
C ARG A 86 -0.49 -9.64 9.02
N VAL A 87 -1.56 -9.91 9.77
CA VAL A 87 -2.92 -10.01 9.21
C VAL A 87 -3.40 -8.63 8.73
N LEU A 88 -3.21 -7.58 9.54
CA LEU A 88 -3.58 -6.22 9.15
C LEU A 88 -2.77 -5.71 7.95
N LEU A 89 -1.46 -5.98 7.89
CA LEU A 89 -0.64 -5.66 6.71
C LEU A 89 -1.12 -6.39 5.47
N SER A 90 -1.52 -7.66 5.59
CA SER A 90 -2.09 -8.40 4.47
C SER A 90 -3.38 -7.76 3.96
N ALA A 91 -4.27 -7.35 4.87
CA ALA A 91 -5.51 -6.66 4.50
C ALA A 91 -5.22 -5.31 3.82
N LEU A 92 -4.23 -4.57 4.32
CA LEU A 92 -3.82 -3.27 3.75
C LEU A 92 -3.23 -3.43 2.34
N VAL A 93 -2.38 -4.43 2.11
CA VAL A 93 -1.85 -4.77 0.78
C VAL A 93 -2.97 -5.15 -0.18
N VAL A 94 -3.93 -5.98 0.25
CA VAL A 94 -5.08 -6.35 -0.59
C VAL A 94 -5.92 -5.12 -0.94
N MET A 95 -6.14 -4.21 0.01
CA MET A 95 -6.86 -2.96 -0.24
C MET A 95 -6.13 -2.07 -1.25
N MET A 96 -4.81 -1.94 -1.15
CA MET A 96 -3.98 -1.20 -2.11
C MET A 96 -4.05 -1.81 -3.51
N ALA A 97 -4.00 -3.13 -3.63
CA ALA A 97 -4.16 -3.82 -4.90
C ALA A 97 -5.53 -3.52 -5.53
N ILE A 98 -6.62 -3.57 -4.75
CA ILE A 98 -7.98 -3.24 -5.23
C ILE A 98 -8.05 -1.78 -5.68
N ALA A 99 -7.49 -0.84 -4.92
CA ALA A 99 -7.45 0.57 -5.29
C ALA A 99 -6.68 0.79 -6.60
N THR A 100 -5.56 0.08 -6.79
CA THR A 100 -4.76 0.11 -8.03
C THR A 100 -5.53 -0.49 -9.22
N LEU A 101 -6.29 -1.57 -9.02
CA LEU A 101 -7.16 -2.10 -10.08
C LEU A 101 -8.30 -1.13 -10.44
N ALA A 102 -8.83 -0.41 -9.46
CA ALA A 102 -9.87 0.58 -9.70
C ALA A 102 -9.35 1.77 -10.52
N SER A 103 -8.13 2.24 -10.25
CA SER A 103 -7.51 3.34 -11.02
C SER A 103 -7.21 2.96 -12.47
N LEU A 104 -6.88 1.70 -12.75
CA LEU A 104 -6.65 1.21 -14.12
C LEU A 104 -7.89 1.24 -15.01
N ARG A 105 -9.10 1.30 -14.44
CA ARG A 105 -10.35 1.40 -15.23
C ARG A 105 -10.63 2.81 -15.76
N ALA A 106 -9.87 3.81 -15.33
CA ALA A 106 -10.09 5.21 -15.67
C ALA A 106 -9.16 5.71 -16.80
N ASP A 107 -8.77 4.82 -17.73
CA ASP A 107 -7.83 5.07 -18.84
C ASP A 107 -6.65 6.00 -18.47
N PRO A 108 -5.83 5.62 -17.47
CA PRO A 108 -4.80 6.51 -16.96
C PRO A 108 -3.64 6.69 -17.96
N PRO A 109 -2.89 7.81 -17.88
CA PRO A 109 -1.72 8.03 -18.73
C PRO A 109 -0.71 6.88 -18.63
N THR A 110 0.05 6.61 -19.69
CA THR A 110 0.97 5.45 -19.77
C THR A 110 1.93 5.34 -18.58
N LEU A 111 2.38 6.47 -18.02
CA LEU A 111 3.21 6.52 -16.81
C LEU A 111 2.51 5.86 -15.61
N PHE A 112 1.24 6.22 -15.37
CA PHE A 112 0.43 5.66 -14.29
C PHE A 112 0.15 4.17 -14.50
N LEU A 113 -0.03 3.73 -15.76
CA LEU A 113 -0.17 2.31 -16.08
C LEU A 113 1.09 1.53 -15.67
N VAL A 114 2.27 2.00 -16.03
CA VAL A 114 3.55 1.37 -15.63
C VAL A 114 3.69 1.33 -14.11
N LEU A 115 3.39 2.44 -13.42
CA LEU A 115 3.44 2.50 -11.96
C LEU A 115 2.44 1.54 -11.30
N SER A 116 1.23 1.41 -11.84
CA SER A 116 0.22 0.47 -11.34
C SER A 116 0.66 -0.98 -11.50
N VAL A 117 1.31 -1.35 -12.61
CA VAL A 117 1.86 -2.71 -12.80
C VAL A 117 2.98 -2.99 -11.80
N VAL A 118 3.86 -2.02 -11.57
CA VAL A 118 4.93 -2.13 -10.55
C VAL A 118 4.33 -2.26 -9.15
N ALA A 119 3.36 -1.42 -8.81
CA ALA A 119 2.67 -1.45 -7.51
C ALA A 119 1.99 -2.82 -7.28
N LEU A 120 1.25 -3.33 -8.26
CA LEU A 120 0.62 -4.66 -8.17
C LEU A 120 1.62 -5.79 -7.99
N SER A 121 2.77 -5.70 -8.67
CA SER A 121 3.85 -6.68 -8.52
C SER A 121 4.46 -6.64 -7.12
N LEU A 122 4.64 -5.44 -6.55
CA LEU A 122 5.11 -5.25 -5.18
C LEU A 122 4.09 -5.74 -4.16
N ASP A 123 2.79 -5.48 -4.37
CA ASP A 123 1.70 -5.95 -3.50
C ASP A 123 1.65 -7.48 -3.47
N LEU A 124 1.75 -8.13 -4.64
CA LEU A 124 1.79 -9.58 -4.72
C LEU A 124 3.01 -10.15 -4.00
N THR A 125 4.18 -9.53 -4.19
CA THR A 125 5.43 -9.92 -3.52
C THR A 125 5.32 -9.76 -2.01
N ALA A 126 4.76 -8.63 -1.54
CA ALA A 126 4.52 -8.36 -0.13
C ALA A 126 3.57 -9.40 0.48
N ALA A 127 2.48 -9.73 -0.20
CA ALA A 127 1.53 -10.75 0.23
C ALA A 127 2.20 -12.13 0.35
N VAL A 128 2.98 -12.55 -0.65
CA VAL A 128 3.71 -13.82 -0.61
C VAL A 128 4.71 -13.85 0.55
N LEU A 129 5.49 -12.79 0.76
CA LEU A 129 6.47 -12.70 1.85
C LEU A 129 5.81 -12.67 3.24
N LEU A 130 4.66 -11.99 3.38
CA LEU A 130 3.88 -11.96 4.62
C LEU A 130 3.32 -13.35 4.99
N TRP A 131 3.06 -14.20 4.00
CA TRP A 131 2.54 -15.55 4.20
C TRP A 131 3.60 -16.65 4.08
N HIS A 132 4.86 -16.28 3.82
CA HIS A 132 5.98 -17.19 3.80
C HIS A 132 6.10 -17.95 5.14
N PRO A 133 6.44 -19.26 5.13
CA PRO A 133 6.55 -20.07 6.33
C PRO A 133 7.46 -19.45 7.40
N ASP A 134 8.56 -18.80 7.02
CA ASP A 134 9.47 -18.14 7.96
C ASP A 134 8.82 -16.96 8.69
N THR A 135 8.05 -16.13 7.97
CA THR A 135 7.30 -15.00 8.57
C THR A 135 6.20 -15.51 9.50
N ARG A 136 5.55 -16.62 9.13
CA ARG A 136 4.54 -17.28 9.97
C ARG A 136 5.15 -17.93 11.22
N ALA A 137 6.35 -18.50 11.12
CA ALA A 137 7.07 -19.08 12.24
C ALA A 137 7.51 -17.98 13.21
N PHE A 138 8.11 -16.90 12.69
CA PHE A 138 8.54 -15.75 13.49
C PHE A 138 7.39 -15.12 14.28
N THR A 139 6.22 -14.96 13.65
CA THR A 139 5.06 -14.32 14.31
C THR A 139 4.26 -15.22 15.24
N ARG A 140 4.44 -16.55 15.17
CA ARG A 140 3.84 -17.51 16.10
C ARG A 140 4.72 -17.80 17.32
N ALA A 141 6.00 -17.44 17.27
CA ALA A 141 6.94 -17.69 18.35
C ALA A 141 6.71 -16.80 19.58
N LEU A 142 5.96 -15.68 19.46
CA LEU A 142 5.54 -14.91 20.63
C LEU A 142 4.44 -15.69 21.37
N PRO A 143 4.73 -16.23 22.57
CA PRO A 143 3.73 -16.92 23.35
C PRO A 143 2.72 -15.89 23.84
N GLU A 144 1.45 -16.20 23.62
CA GLU A 144 0.35 -15.73 24.46
C GLU A 144 0.79 -15.88 25.92
N SER A 145 1.06 -14.76 26.59
CA SER A 145 1.48 -14.72 27.98
C SER A 145 0.46 -15.50 28.82
N ALA A 146 0.88 -16.66 29.34
CA ALA A 146 0.06 -17.51 30.18
C ALA A 146 -0.61 -16.69 31.30
N PRO A 147 -1.91 -16.91 31.60
CA PRO A 147 -2.55 -16.19 32.70
C PRO A 147 -1.86 -16.52 34.03
N PRO A 148 -1.68 -15.53 34.94
CA PRO A 148 -1.16 -15.81 36.26
C PRO A 148 -2.13 -16.77 36.98
N ARG A 149 -1.58 -17.89 37.46
CA ARG A 149 -2.29 -18.87 38.30
C ARG A 149 -2.56 -18.32 39.69
#